data_AF-A0A6A4GV56-F1
#
_entry.id   AF-A0A6A4GV56-F1
#
_cell.length_a   1.000
_cell.length_b   1.000
_cell.length_c   1.000
_cell.angle_alpha   90.00
_cell.angle_beta   90.00
_cell.angle_gamma   90.00
#
_symmetry.space_group_name_H-M   'P 1'
#
loop_
_entity.id
_entity.type
_entity.pdbx_description
1 polymer ?
#
loop_
_entity_poly.entity_id
_entity_poly.type
_entity_poly.pdbx_seq_one_letter_code
_entity_poly.pdbx_strand_id
1 'polypeptide(L)'
;MTRWQSRFENSPRFQRISRIDEGGIRSKFLKETTKMSKRQTSLIVQLRSGHISLNLHLHRIHKSDTPHCPHCSLQGRQIPESVKHFILECPAYNIERFWLRGKVGRDANSLKALMAKEQTMKALIAYVDRTKRLRNIFGDAPPN
;
A
#
# COMPACT_ATOMS: atom_id res chain seq x y z
N MET A 1 -4.42 22.71 20.23
CA MET A 1 -4.72 21.96 18.99
C MET A 1 -5.40 22.89 17.99
N THR A 2 -5.01 22.88 16.73
CA THR A 2 -5.63 23.71 15.68
C THR A 2 -6.99 23.16 15.26
N ARG A 3 -7.93 24.01 14.82
CA ARG A 3 -9.28 23.62 14.37
C ARG A 3 -9.26 22.56 13.27
N TRP A 4 -8.24 22.57 12.41
CA TRP A 4 -8.04 21.57 11.37
C TRP A 4 -7.68 20.19 11.95
N GLN A 5 -6.79 20.12 12.95
CA GLN A 5 -6.36 18.86 13.57
C GLN A 5 -7.55 18.10 14.16
N SER A 6 -8.39 18.81 14.92
CA SER A 6 -9.59 18.21 15.52
C SER A 6 -10.57 17.68 14.45
N ARG A 7 -10.77 18.41 13.34
CA ARG A 7 -11.62 17.92 12.23
C ARG A 7 -11.04 16.68 11.55
N PHE A 8 -9.71 16.59 11.42
CA PHE A 8 -9.07 15.44 10.80
C PHE A 8 -9.15 14.20 11.68
N GLU A 9 -8.79 14.32 12.96
CA GLU A 9 -8.80 13.22 13.95
C GLU A 9 -10.19 12.60 14.14
N ASN A 10 -11.25 13.40 14.08
CA ASN A 10 -12.63 12.91 14.16
C ASN A 10 -13.19 12.33 12.85
N SER A 11 -12.43 12.36 11.75
CA SER A 11 -12.94 11.91 10.45
C SER A 11 -12.84 10.39 10.27
N PRO A 12 -13.73 9.76 9.48
CA PRO A 12 -13.60 8.35 9.08
C PRO A 12 -12.28 8.05 8.34
N ARG A 13 -11.62 9.08 7.79
CA ARG A 13 -10.33 8.97 7.10
C ARG A 13 -9.20 8.74 8.10
N PHE A 14 -9.22 9.44 9.23
CA PHE A 14 -8.24 9.23 10.30
C PHE A 14 -8.38 7.84 10.91
N GLN A 15 -9.60 7.35 11.16
CA GLN A 15 -9.81 5.98 11.67
C GLN A 15 -9.22 4.88 10.77
N ARG A 16 -9.17 5.10 9.45
CA ARG A 16 -8.53 4.13 8.53
C ARG A 16 -7.01 4.25 8.55
N ILE A 17 -6.49 5.48 8.57
CA ILE A 17 -5.06 5.73 8.63
C ILE A 17 -4.49 5.27 9.98
N SER A 18 -5.21 5.47 11.08
CA SER A 18 -4.79 5.10 12.43
C SER A 18 -4.61 3.59 12.63
N ARG A 19 -5.38 2.77 11.90
CA ARG A 19 -5.18 1.31 11.84
C ARG A 19 -3.80 0.91 11.29
N ILE A 20 -3.17 1.79 10.51
CA ILE A 20 -1.85 1.56 9.90
C ILE A 20 -0.76 2.34 10.64
N ASP A 21 -1.05 3.56 11.10
CA ASP A 21 -0.14 4.43 11.83
C ASP A 21 -0.90 5.20 12.93
N GLU A 22 -0.73 4.81 14.19
CA GLU A 22 -1.43 5.40 15.36
C GLU A 22 -1.24 6.92 15.45
N GLY A 23 -0.10 7.47 15.00
CA GLY A 23 0.17 8.91 14.94
C GLY A 23 -0.34 9.61 13.68
N GLY A 24 -1.02 8.89 12.79
CA GLY A 24 -1.37 9.36 11.45
C GLY A 24 -0.13 9.56 10.58
N ILE A 25 -0.18 10.55 9.68
CA ILE A 25 0.95 10.88 8.78
C ILE A 25 2.02 11.73 9.51
N ARG A 26 1.87 12.01 10.82
CA ARG A 26 2.64 13.06 11.51
C ARG A 26 3.98 12.58 12.07
N SER A 27 4.97 13.47 11.90
CA SER A 27 6.41 13.43 12.24
C SER A 27 7.21 12.19 11.86
N LYS A 28 6.85 10.98 12.32
CA LYS A 28 7.65 9.78 12.08
C LYS A 28 7.64 9.39 10.61
N PHE A 29 6.46 9.31 9.98
CA PHE A 29 6.36 9.06 8.55
C PHE A 29 7.07 10.14 7.72
N LEU A 30 6.89 11.41 8.06
CA LEU A 30 7.58 12.51 7.37
C LEU A 30 9.09 12.37 7.50
N LYS A 31 9.61 12.03 8.69
CA LYS A 31 11.04 11.78 8.94
C LYS A 31 11.56 10.63 8.08
N GLU A 32 10.85 9.49 8.06
CA GLU A 32 11.24 8.29 7.30
C GLU A 32 11.15 8.49 5.77
N THR A 33 10.30 9.42 5.31
CA THR A 33 10.13 9.71 3.89
C THR A 33 10.95 10.89 3.39
N THR A 34 11.72 11.56 4.25
CA THR A 34 12.57 12.71 3.86
C THR A 34 13.55 12.38 2.73
N LYS A 35 14.06 11.14 2.69
CA LYS A 35 15.00 10.64 1.67
C LYS A 35 14.33 9.98 0.47
N MET A 36 12.99 10.03 0.39
CA MET A 36 12.21 9.41 -0.69
C MET A 36 11.81 10.45 -1.73
N SER A 37 11.79 10.04 -2.99
CA SER A 37 11.23 10.89 -4.05
C SER A 37 9.73 11.12 -3.86
N LYS A 38 9.20 12.22 -4.41
CA LYS A 38 7.75 12.51 -4.38
C LYS A 38 6.90 11.34 -4.90
N ARG A 39 7.36 10.63 -5.92
CA ARG A 39 6.67 9.46 -6.49
C ARG A 39 6.62 8.30 -5.49
N GLN A 40 7.75 7.96 -4.87
CA GLN A 40 7.84 6.91 -3.86
C GLN A 40 6.96 7.23 -2.65
N THR A 41 7.02 8.47 -2.15
CA THR A 41 6.19 8.93 -1.03
C THR A 41 4.69 8.86 -1.38
N SER A 42 4.31 9.28 -2.59
CA SER A 42 2.93 9.19 -3.07
C SER A 42 2.43 7.74 -3.10
N LEU A 43 3.24 6.80 -3.62
CA LEU A 43 2.91 5.37 -3.63
C LEU A 43 2.66 4.84 -2.20
N ILE A 44 3.54 5.15 -1.25
CA ILE A 44 3.33 4.72 0.14
C ILE A 44 2.08 5.34 0.76
N VAL A 45 1.81 6.63 0.52
CA VAL A 45 0.59 7.28 1.03
C VAL A 45 -0.67 6.64 0.45
N GLN A 46 -0.67 6.29 -0.84
CA GLN A 46 -1.79 5.59 -1.48
C GLN A 46 -1.99 4.18 -0.91
N LEU A 47 -0.91 3.44 -0.68
CA LEU A 47 -0.96 2.13 -0.01
C LEU A 47 -1.50 2.24 1.41
N ARG A 48 -1.04 3.23 2.19
CA ARG A 48 -1.51 3.49 3.56
C ARG A 48 -2.98 3.92 3.62
N SER A 49 -3.45 4.71 2.66
CA SER A 49 -4.86 5.15 2.63
C SER A 49 -5.80 4.14 2.00
N GLY A 50 -5.26 3.12 1.31
CA GLY A 50 -6.04 2.22 0.45
C GLY A 50 -6.63 2.92 -0.77
N HIS A 51 -6.18 4.13 -1.09
CA HIS A 51 -6.59 4.91 -2.25
C HIS A 51 -5.60 4.69 -3.40
N ILE A 52 -5.41 3.43 -3.74
CA ILE A 52 -4.51 2.99 -4.80
C ILE A 52 -5.33 2.27 -5.86
N SER A 53 -4.85 2.23 -7.10
CA SER A 53 -5.52 1.64 -8.27
C SER A 53 -5.61 0.10 -8.27
N LEU A 54 -6.04 -0.47 -7.14
CA LEU A 54 -6.49 -1.85 -7.01
C LEU A 54 -8.00 -1.92 -7.15
N ASN A 55 -8.53 -3.05 -7.58
CA ASN A 55 -9.94 -3.18 -7.99
C ASN A 55 -10.93 -2.85 -6.87
N LEU A 56 -10.60 -3.13 -5.59
CA LEU A 56 -11.47 -2.74 -4.48
C LEU A 56 -11.70 -1.22 -4.42
N HIS A 57 -10.63 -0.43 -4.64
CA HIS A 57 -10.76 1.03 -4.66
C HIS A 57 -11.40 1.51 -5.96
N LEU A 58 -10.99 0.97 -7.11
CA LEU A 58 -11.51 1.34 -8.42
C LEU A 58 -13.01 1.09 -8.52
N HIS A 59 -13.50 -0.03 -8.02
CA HIS A 59 -14.94 -0.34 -7.97
C HIS A 59 -15.71 0.67 -7.11
N ARG A 60 -15.14 1.06 -5.96
CA ARG A 60 -15.75 2.07 -5.07
C ARG A 60 -15.90 3.45 -5.74
N ILE A 61 -15.07 3.76 -6.73
CA ILE A 61 -15.15 5.01 -7.50
C ILE A 61 -15.73 4.81 -8.90
N HIS A 62 -16.38 3.67 -9.16
CA HIS A 62 -17.01 3.33 -10.44
C HIS A 62 -16.03 3.36 -11.63
N LYS A 63 -14.77 2.95 -11.42
CA LYS A 63 -13.73 2.81 -12.44
C LYS A 63 -13.36 1.36 -12.75
N SER A 64 -13.99 0.40 -12.09
CA SER A 64 -13.88 -1.04 -12.35
C SER A 64 -15.24 -1.67 -12.15
N ASP A 65 -15.63 -2.59 -13.02
CA ASP A 65 -16.91 -3.31 -12.93
C ASP A 65 -16.95 -4.27 -11.73
N THR A 66 -15.79 -4.70 -11.24
CA THR A 66 -15.70 -5.64 -10.11
C THR A 66 -14.68 -5.18 -9.07
N PRO A 67 -14.89 -5.49 -7.77
CA PRO A 67 -13.91 -5.25 -6.73
C PRO A 67 -12.87 -6.38 -6.60
N HIS A 68 -13.01 -7.46 -7.38
CA HIS A 68 -12.26 -8.71 -7.19
C HIS A 68 -10.89 -8.68 -7.86
N CYS A 69 -9.94 -9.42 -7.29
CA CYS A 69 -8.61 -9.57 -7.85
C CYS A 69 -8.68 -10.39 -9.15
N PRO A 70 -8.14 -9.88 -10.27
CA PRO A 70 -8.24 -10.56 -11.56
C PRO A 70 -7.57 -11.94 -11.54
N HIS A 71 -6.42 -12.07 -10.88
CA HIS A 71 -5.71 -13.35 -10.78
C HIS A 71 -6.46 -14.39 -9.93
N CYS A 72 -7.15 -13.95 -8.87
CA CYS A 72 -7.96 -14.86 -8.07
C CYS A 72 -9.23 -15.27 -8.83
N SER A 73 -9.85 -14.36 -9.58
CA SER A 73 -11.01 -14.64 -10.41
C SER A 73 -10.71 -15.70 -11.47
N LEU A 74 -9.52 -15.67 -12.08
CA LEU A 74 -9.05 -16.71 -13.02
C LEU A 74 -8.94 -18.11 -12.37
N GLN A 75 -8.87 -18.17 -11.04
CA GLN A 75 -8.81 -19.41 -10.26
C GLN A 75 -10.16 -19.74 -9.62
N GLY A 76 -11.24 -19.13 -10.09
CA GLY A 76 -12.60 -19.33 -9.56
C GLY A 76 -12.87 -18.67 -8.20
N ARG A 77 -11.98 -17.79 -7.72
CA ARG A 77 -12.08 -17.16 -6.38
C ARG A 77 -12.47 -15.69 -6.47
N GLN A 78 -13.58 -15.33 -5.82
CA GLN A 78 -14.06 -13.95 -5.73
C GLN A 78 -13.50 -13.25 -4.49
N ILE A 79 -12.23 -12.85 -4.53
CA ILE A 79 -11.56 -12.18 -3.41
C ILE A 79 -11.38 -10.69 -3.73
N PRO A 80 -11.83 -9.76 -2.88
CA PRO A 80 -11.61 -8.32 -3.08
C PRO A 80 -10.13 -7.95 -3.16
N GLU A 81 -9.74 -7.19 -4.18
CA GLU A 81 -8.35 -6.75 -4.37
C GLU A 81 -8.01 -5.57 -3.46
N SER A 82 -7.89 -5.84 -2.16
CA SER A 82 -7.42 -4.87 -1.16
C SER A 82 -5.89 -4.77 -1.14
N VAL A 83 -5.35 -3.71 -0.51
CA VAL A 83 -3.90 -3.58 -0.25
C VAL A 83 -3.36 -4.76 0.56
N LYS A 84 -4.13 -5.23 1.55
CA LYS A 84 -3.79 -6.42 2.34
C LYS A 84 -3.70 -7.66 1.46
N HIS A 85 -4.72 -7.88 0.63
CA HIS A 85 -4.74 -9.01 -0.29
C HIS A 85 -3.53 -8.97 -1.24
N PHE A 86 -3.34 -7.83 -1.89
CA PHE A 86 -2.25 -7.61 -2.84
C PHE A 86 -0.86 -7.88 -2.22
N ILE A 87 -0.57 -7.33 -1.03
CA ILE A 87 0.77 -7.42 -0.41
C ILE A 87 0.99 -8.72 0.37
N LEU A 88 -0.05 -9.28 1.00
CA LEU A 88 0.11 -10.38 1.98
C LEU A 88 -0.50 -11.71 1.58
N GLU A 89 -1.49 -11.75 0.68
CA GLU A 89 -2.35 -12.94 0.52
C GLU A 89 -2.45 -13.46 -0.93
N CYS A 90 -2.35 -12.59 -1.94
CA CYS A 90 -2.67 -12.91 -3.32
C CYS A 90 -1.69 -13.94 -3.92
N PRO A 91 -2.13 -15.16 -4.28
CA PRO A 91 -1.23 -16.25 -4.68
C PRO A 91 -0.41 -15.95 -5.95
N ALA A 92 -0.92 -15.05 -6.80
CA ALA A 92 -0.24 -14.63 -8.02
C ALA A 92 1.13 -13.97 -7.76
N TYR A 93 1.32 -13.35 -6.59
CA TYR A 93 2.54 -12.61 -6.25
C TYR A 93 3.42 -13.37 -5.25
N ASN A 94 3.34 -14.70 -5.20
CA ASN A 94 4.08 -15.49 -4.22
C ASN A 94 5.61 -15.37 -4.39
N ILE A 95 6.10 -15.26 -5.62
CA ILE A 95 7.53 -15.13 -5.92
C ILE A 95 8.05 -13.77 -5.43
N GLU A 96 7.32 -12.70 -5.74
CA GLU A 96 7.64 -11.34 -5.31
C GLU A 96 7.52 -11.21 -3.79
N ARG A 97 6.52 -11.84 -3.17
CA ARG A 97 6.35 -11.84 -1.72
C ARG A 97 7.45 -12.62 -1.01
N PHE A 98 7.91 -13.73 -1.60
CA PHE A 98 9.06 -14.48 -1.09
C PHE A 98 10.32 -13.62 -1.11
N TRP A 99 10.58 -12.91 -2.20
CA TRP A 99 11.69 -11.96 -2.26
C TRP A 99 11.54 -10.80 -1.26
N LEU A 100 10.34 -10.24 -1.11
CA LEU A 100 10.07 -9.19 -0.13
C LEU A 100 10.40 -9.69 1.28
N ARG A 101 9.95 -10.91 1.62
CA ARG A 101 10.29 -11.61 2.86
C ARG A 101 11.79 -11.78 3.03
N GLY A 102 12.53 -12.12 1.98
CA GLY A 102 13.99 -12.19 2.01
C GLY A 102 14.66 -10.85 2.31
N LYS A 103 14.06 -9.71 1.90
CA LYS A 103 14.61 -8.37 2.12
C LYS A 103 14.27 -7.75 3.47
N VAL A 104 13.08 -8.00 4.01
CA VAL A 104 12.60 -7.36 5.25
C VAL A 104 12.37 -8.32 6.42
N GLY A 105 12.51 -9.63 6.19
CA GLY A 105 12.37 -10.65 7.22
C GLY A 105 10.96 -10.73 7.82
N ARG A 106 10.89 -10.78 9.16
CA ARG A 106 9.63 -10.92 9.93
C ARG A 106 8.64 -9.78 9.68
N ASP A 107 9.13 -8.59 9.32
CA ASP A 107 8.30 -7.42 9.06
C ASP A 107 7.41 -7.60 7.81
N ALA A 108 7.72 -8.54 6.92
CA ALA A 108 7.00 -8.77 5.66
C ALA A 108 5.55 -9.22 5.83
N ASN A 109 5.17 -9.71 7.02
CA ASN A 109 3.82 -10.23 7.26
C ASN A 109 2.88 -9.16 7.86
N SER A 110 3.35 -7.92 8.06
CA SER A 110 2.57 -6.84 8.65
C SER A 110 2.62 -5.60 7.77
N LEU A 111 1.45 -5.11 7.34
CA LEU A 111 1.35 -3.85 6.60
C LEU A 111 1.92 -2.68 7.43
N LYS A 112 1.67 -2.66 8.74
CA LYS A 112 2.19 -1.64 9.66
C LYS A 112 3.72 -1.64 9.65
N ALA A 113 4.35 -2.82 9.74
CA ALA A 113 5.82 -2.93 9.74
C ALA A 113 6.44 -2.60 8.37
N LEU A 114 5.83 -3.08 7.28
CA LEU A 114 6.25 -2.79 5.90
C LEU A 114 6.23 -1.29 5.57
N MET A 115 5.31 -0.54 6.18
CA MET A 115 5.15 0.88 5.93
C MET A 115 5.82 1.75 7.00
N ALA A 116 6.51 1.19 7.99
CA ALA A 116 7.00 1.94 9.15
C ALA A 116 8.38 2.59 9.00
N LYS A 117 9.30 1.99 8.23
CA LYS A 117 10.71 2.40 8.15
C LYS A 117 11.09 2.66 6.70
N GLU A 118 12.02 3.59 6.46
CA GLU A 118 12.51 3.89 5.10
C GLU A 118 12.94 2.63 4.34
N GLN A 119 13.71 1.75 4.98
CA GLN A 119 14.23 0.53 4.36
C GLN A 119 13.11 -0.46 3.98
N THR A 120 12.10 -0.63 4.83
CA THR A 120 10.97 -1.52 4.53
C THR A 120 10.05 -0.92 3.45
N MET A 121 9.88 0.40 3.45
CA MET A 121 9.15 1.12 2.41
C MET A 121 9.83 0.99 1.04
N LYS A 122 11.16 1.13 0.96
CA LYS A 122 11.91 0.92 -0.29
C LYS A 122 11.77 -0.50 -0.82
N ALA A 123 11.88 -1.51 0.06
CA ALA A 123 11.65 -2.89 -0.33
C ALA A 123 10.21 -3.13 -0.81
N LEU A 124 9.22 -2.51 -0.18
CA LEU A 124 7.83 -2.57 -0.60
C LEU A 124 7.60 -1.91 -1.97
N ILE A 125 8.24 -0.77 -2.25
CA ILE A 125 8.17 -0.11 -3.56
C ILE A 125 8.75 -1.02 -4.65
N ALA A 126 9.89 -1.64 -4.38
CA ALA A 126 10.48 -2.60 -5.31
C ALA A 126 9.60 -3.84 -5.50
N TYR A 127 8.90 -4.31 -4.46
CA TYR A 127 7.87 -5.34 -4.60
C TYR A 127 6.76 -4.90 -5.57
N VAL A 128 6.20 -3.69 -5.39
CA VAL A 128 5.17 -3.14 -6.27
C VAL A 128 5.65 -3.10 -7.72
N ASP A 129 6.88 -2.65 -7.96
CA ASP A 129 7.44 -2.63 -9.31
C ASP A 129 7.55 -4.03 -9.92
N ARG A 130 8.05 -5.00 -9.15
CA ARG A 130 8.21 -6.38 -9.62
C ARG A 130 6.88 -7.05 -9.96
N THR A 131 5.81 -6.74 -9.22
CA THR A 131 4.47 -7.27 -9.56
C THR A 131 3.92 -6.74 -10.87
N LYS A 132 4.43 -5.58 -11.35
CA LYS A 132 3.95 -4.83 -12.52
C LYS A 132 2.44 -4.48 -12.51
N ARG A 133 1.71 -4.81 -11.44
CA ARG A 133 0.26 -4.60 -11.28
C ARG A 133 -0.14 -3.13 -11.41
N LEU A 134 0.71 -2.23 -10.94
CA LEU A 134 0.47 -0.79 -10.88
C LEU A 134 1.32 0.02 -11.87
N ARG A 135 1.94 -0.66 -12.85
CA ARG A 135 2.83 -0.03 -13.85
C ARG A 135 2.14 1.09 -14.62
N ASN A 136 0.86 0.91 -14.95
CA ASN A 136 0.08 1.91 -15.70
C ASN A 136 -0.12 3.23 -14.95
N ILE A 137 0.04 3.25 -13.62
CA ILE A 137 -0.16 4.46 -12.80
C ILE A 137 1.16 5.08 -12.37
N PHE A 138 2.16 4.25 -12.03
CA PHE A 138 3.42 4.74 -11.48
C PHE A 138 4.61 4.67 -12.47
N GLY A 139 4.41 4.07 -13.64
CA GLY A 139 5.49 3.73 -14.57
C GLY A 139 6.37 2.61 -14.01
N ASP A 140 7.58 2.47 -14.56
CA ASP A 140 8.62 1.67 -13.93
C ASP A 140 9.17 2.43 -12.71
N ALA A 141 9.32 1.75 -11.57
CA ALA A 141 9.88 2.39 -10.38
C ALA A 141 11.33 2.83 -10.65
N PRO A 142 11.76 3.99 -10.11
CA PRO A 142 13.15 4.41 -10.27
C PRO A 142 14.09 3.36 -9.65
N PRO A 143 15.26 3.11 -10.27
CA PRO A 143 16.24 2.19 -9.72
C PRO A 143 16.66 2.66 -8.30
N ASN A 144 16.82 1.68 -7.40
CA ASN A 144 17.23 1.91 -6.01
C ASN A 144 18.62 2.53 -5.92
#